data_AF-A0A1F2SLT1-F1
#
_entry.id   AF-A0A1F2SLT1-F1
#
_cell.length_a   1.000
_cell.length_b   1.000
_cell.length_c   1.000
_cell.angle_alpha   90.00
_cell.angle_beta   90.00
_cell.angle_gamma   90.00
#
_symmetry.space_group_name_H-M   'P 1'
#
loop_
_entity.id
_entity.type
_entity.pdbx_description
1 polymer ?
#
loop_
_entity_poly.entity_id
_entity_poly.type
_entity_poly.pdbx_seq_one_letter_code
_entity_poly.pdbx_strand_id
1 'polypeptide(L)'
;MSLPHEVEVVADIATKYRVQLDAMTGLHDVVVGMMTAGSWNIGKPGLDRLVVETMMGLLTKACKTFRSIQILCERGLIEDAEALLRVLMETTIAVAFILQKKPRERARIYHAHTVVQSIKMLNDWKNTPGLKRKATKKMIREANNALASWAKGLPPGTDVKHHWSGKPNLQDALKALRGDVIYATLYRFTSSISHASDFGAHFEIEPASGDLIWEIEPLARGFEAPSYAARALLWNAASRIDQRLGLGFSAVVGPHKLTRADVEKGLK
;
A
#
# COMPACT_ATOMS: atom_id res chain seq x y z
N MET A 1 -21.41 -11.88 -15.91
CA MET A 1 -22.36 -10.82 -16.29
C MET A 1 -21.56 -9.54 -16.25
N SER A 2 -21.41 -8.85 -17.37
CA SER A 2 -20.72 -7.55 -17.45
C SER A 2 -21.71 -6.43 -17.14
N LEU A 3 -21.25 -5.36 -16.50
CA LEU A 3 -22.08 -4.17 -16.33
C LEU A 3 -22.29 -3.48 -17.70
N PRO A 4 -23.40 -2.72 -17.89
CA PRO A 4 -23.54 -1.85 -19.05
C PRO A 4 -22.30 -0.95 -19.21
N HIS A 5 -21.84 -0.76 -20.45
CA HIS A 5 -20.69 0.10 -20.81
C HIS A 5 -19.33 -0.24 -20.14
N GLU A 6 -19.24 -1.33 -19.34
CA GLU A 6 -18.00 -1.74 -18.65
C GLU A 6 -16.83 -1.89 -19.62
N VAL A 7 -17.06 -2.50 -20.79
CA VAL A 7 -16.02 -2.72 -21.80
C VAL A 7 -15.52 -1.41 -22.41
N GLU A 8 -16.42 -0.45 -22.63
CA GLU A 8 -16.10 0.86 -23.21
C GLU A 8 -15.30 1.71 -22.22
N VAL A 9 -15.76 1.77 -20.96
CA VAL A 9 -15.05 2.49 -19.88
C VAL A 9 -13.67 1.89 -19.62
N VAL A 10 -13.55 0.56 -19.59
CA VAL A 10 -12.25 -0.13 -19.47
C VAL A 10 -11.32 0.24 -20.62
N ALA A 11 -11.83 0.26 -21.86
CA ALA A 11 -11.04 0.60 -23.04
C ALA A 11 -10.57 2.06 -23.03
N ASP A 12 -11.43 2.98 -22.59
CA ASP A 12 -11.11 4.41 -22.48
C ASP A 12 -10.06 4.68 -21.41
N ILE A 13 -10.20 4.05 -20.23
CA ILE A 13 -9.21 4.10 -19.15
C ILE A 13 -7.87 3.54 -19.63
N ALA A 14 -7.87 2.35 -20.23
CA ALA A 14 -6.67 1.71 -20.73
C ALA A 14 -5.96 2.59 -21.78
N THR A 15 -6.73 3.25 -22.65
CA THR A 15 -6.18 4.17 -23.66
C THR A 15 -5.61 5.44 -23.03
N LYS A 16 -6.35 6.08 -22.11
CA LYS A 16 -5.96 7.34 -21.46
C LYS A 16 -4.72 7.18 -20.57
N TYR A 17 -4.57 6.03 -19.89
CA TYR A 17 -3.50 5.81 -18.91
C TYR A 17 -2.47 4.75 -19.31
N ARG A 18 -2.44 4.34 -20.59
CA ARG A 18 -1.56 3.25 -21.07
C ARG A 18 -0.11 3.43 -20.65
N VAL A 19 0.45 4.62 -20.87
CA VAL A 19 1.87 4.91 -20.56
C VAL A 19 2.17 4.68 -19.08
N GLN A 20 1.28 5.08 -18.18
CA GLN A 20 1.46 4.91 -16.75
C GLN A 20 1.23 3.45 -16.32
N LEU A 21 0.25 2.77 -16.92
CA LEU A 21 -0.02 1.34 -16.71
C LEU A 21 1.20 0.48 -17.10
N ASP A 22 1.76 0.73 -18.28
CA ASP A 22 2.92 0.00 -18.81
C ASP A 22 4.16 0.21 -17.94
N ALA A 23 4.41 1.45 -17.51
CA ALA A 23 5.52 1.78 -16.61
C ALA A 23 5.49 1.02 -15.29
N MET A 24 4.32 0.95 -14.67
CA MET A 24 4.15 0.29 -13.38
C MET A 24 4.18 -1.23 -13.51
N THR A 25 3.73 -1.77 -14.65
CA THR A 25 3.95 -3.16 -15.01
C THR A 25 5.44 -3.46 -15.15
N GLY A 26 6.19 -2.61 -15.86
CA GLY A 26 7.65 -2.72 -15.97
C GLY A 26 8.35 -2.69 -14.61
N LEU A 27 7.94 -1.80 -13.69
CA LEU A 27 8.47 -1.78 -12.33
C LEU A 27 8.17 -3.08 -11.58
N HIS A 28 6.95 -3.59 -11.65
CA HIS A 28 6.57 -4.86 -11.03
C HIS A 28 7.43 -6.01 -11.56
N ASP A 29 7.62 -6.08 -12.88
CA ASP A 29 8.38 -7.16 -13.53
C ASP A 29 9.87 -7.10 -13.17
N VAL A 30 10.45 -5.90 -13.07
CA VAL A 30 11.81 -5.71 -12.54
C VAL A 30 11.91 -6.24 -11.11
N VAL A 31 10.95 -5.89 -10.25
CA VAL A 31 10.94 -6.31 -8.83
C VAL A 31 10.79 -7.82 -8.70
N VAL A 32 9.90 -8.44 -9.49
CA VAL A 32 9.73 -9.90 -9.53
C VAL A 32 10.99 -10.56 -10.09
N GLY A 33 11.57 -10.03 -11.16
CA GLY A 33 12.82 -10.49 -11.74
C GLY A 33 13.96 -10.50 -10.71
N MET A 34 14.08 -9.44 -9.92
CA MET A 34 15.04 -9.38 -8.82
C MET A 34 14.78 -10.46 -7.77
N MET A 35 13.53 -10.64 -7.33
CA MET A 35 13.16 -11.65 -6.32
C MET A 35 13.36 -13.09 -6.81
N THR A 36 13.29 -13.33 -8.12
CA THR A 36 13.37 -14.67 -8.73
C THR A 36 14.76 -15.01 -9.27
N ALA A 37 15.65 -14.02 -9.44
CA ALA A 37 17.03 -14.21 -9.88
C ALA A 37 17.93 -15.02 -8.90
N GLY A 38 17.38 -15.44 -7.75
CA GLY A 38 18.08 -16.27 -6.77
C GLY A 38 18.95 -15.44 -5.83
N SER A 39 20.27 -15.67 -5.82
CA SER A 39 21.20 -15.06 -4.85
C SER A 39 21.57 -13.63 -5.23
N TRP A 40 21.45 -12.70 -4.28
CA TRP A 40 21.86 -11.31 -4.46
C TRP A 40 23.27 -11.05 -3.94
N ASN A 41 24.08 -10.40 -4.76
CA ASN A 41 25.34 -9.80 -4.31
C ASN A 41 25.09 -8.34 -3.95
N ILE A 42 24.98 -8.06 -2.65
CA ILE A 42 24.83 -6.69 -2.13
C ILE A 42 26.23 -6.06 -2.09
N GLY A 43 26.64 -5.43 -3.19
CA GLY A 43 28.01 -4.90 -3.37
C GLY A 43 28.31 -3.59 -2.64
N LYS A 44 27.32 -2.93 -2.02
CA LYS A 44 27.49 -1.62 -1.37
C LYS A 44 27.81 -1.79 0.12
N PRO A 45 28.98 -1.31 0.61
CA PRO A 45 29.32 -1.36 2.02
C PRO A 45 28.24 -0.73 2.91
N GLY A 46 27.85 -1.42 3.97
CA GLY A 46 26.85 -0.93 4.93
C GLY A 46 25.39 -1.15 4.53
N LEU A 47 25.10 -1.86 3.43
CA LEU A 47 23.76 -2.38 3.15
C LEU A 47 23.55 -3.72 3.85
N ASP A 48 22.53 -3.77 4.69
CA ASP A 48 22.16 -4.93 5.47
C ASP A 48 21.17 -5.81 4.71
N ARG A 49 21.45 -7.12 4.61
CA ARG A 49 20.62 -8.06 3.83
C ARG A 49 19.16 -8.07 4.26
N LEU A 50 18.89 -8.06 5.57
CA LEU A 50 17.53 -8.00 6.11
C LEU A 50 16.82 -6.73 5.64
N VAL A 51 17.50 -5.58 5.63
CA VAL A 51 16.91 -4.32 5.12
C VAL A 51 16.57 -4.45 3.63
N VAL A 52 17.48 -4.97 2.80
CA VAL A 52 17.26 -5.11 1.36
C VAL A 52 16.08 -6.06 1.08
N GLU A 53 16.07 -7.25 1.68
CA GLU A 53 14.97 -8.22 1.52
C GLU A 53 13.63 -7.64 2.00
N THR A 54 13.63 -6.89 3.11
CA THR A 54 12.42 -6.22 3.61
C THR A 54 11.93 -5.16 2.62
N MET A 55 12.82 -4.35 2.04
CA MET A 55 12.45 -3.33 1.06
C MET A 55 11.89 -3.94 -0.21
N MET A 56 12.50 -5.01 -0.71
CA MET A 56 12.03 -5.71 -1.90
C MET A 56 10.69 -6.39 -1.66
N GLY A 57 10.47 -6.98 -0.47
CA GLY A 57 9.16 -7.50 -0.07
C GLY A 57 8.07 -6.43 -0.01
N LEU A 58 8.37 -5.26 0.57
CA LEU A 58 7.44 -4.11 0.60
C LEU A 58 7.17 -3.53 -0.78
N LEU A 59 8.19 -3.41 -1.63
CA LEU A 59 8.03 -2.92 -3.01
C LEU A 59 7.20 -3.89 -3.86
N THR A 60 7.44 -5.21 -3.71
CA THR A 60 6.63 -6.25 -4.35
C THR A 60 5.17 -6.13 -3.91
N LYS A 61 4.93 -5.96 -2.60
CA LYS A 61 3.58 -5.72 -2.07
C LYS A 61 2.97 -4.47 -2.70
N ALA A 62 3.69 -3.35 -2.71
CA ALA A 62 3.23 -2.08 -3.26
C ALA A 62 2.83 -2.21 -4.75
N CYS A 63 3.65 -2.89 -5.56
CA CYS A 63 3.36 -3.13 -6.98
C CYS A 63 2.09 -3.98 -7.17
N LYS A 64 1.93 -5.06 -6.39
CA LYS A 64 0.72 -5.89 -6.44
C LYS A 64 -0.53 -5.12 -6.01
N THR A 65 -0.44 -4.36 -4.92
CA THR A 65 -1.55 -3.53 -4.44
C THR A 65 -1.93 -2.47 -5.47
N PHE A 66 -0.95 -1.81 -6.07
CA PHE A 66 -1.19 -0.85 -7.17
C PHE A 66 -1.91 -1.50 -8.35
N ARG A 67 -1.45 -2.66 -8.83
CA ARG A 67 -2.12 -3.40 -9.90
C ARG A 67 -3.56 -3.78 -9.54
N SER A 68 -3.80 -4.20 -8.31
CA SER A 68 -5.16 -4.48 -7.83
C SER A 68 -6.04 -3.23 -7.83
N ILE A 69 -5.52 -2.07 -7.39
CA ILE A 69 -6.24 -0.79 -7.45
C ILE A 69 -6.65 -0.48 -8.89
N GLN A 70 -5.74 -0.64 -9.86
CA GLN A 70 -6.06 -0.38 -11.26
C GLN A 70 -7.16 -1.28 -11.81
N ILE A 71 -7.06 -2.59 -11.56
CA ILE A 71 -8.08 -3.56 -11.98
C ILE A 71 -9.43 -3.21 -11.35
N LEU A 72 -9.46 -2.87 -10.05
CA LEU A 72 -10.70 -2.50 -9.37
C LEU A 72 -11.29 -1.22 -9.96
N CYS A 73 -10.46 -0.19 -10.20
CA CYS A 73 -10.94 1.04 -10.81
C CYS A 73 -11.43 0.85 -12.25
N GLU A 74 -10.75 0.03 -13.06
CA GLU A 74 -11.20 -0.35 -14.41
C GLU A 74 -12.56 -1.06 -14.38
N ARG A 75 -12.84 -1.83 -13.31
CA ARG A 75 -14.11 -2.54 -13.11
C ARG A 75 -15.18 -1.71 -12.40
N GLY A 76 -14.91 -0.44 -12.12
CA GLY A 76 -15.81 0.44 -11.36
C GLY A 76 -15.96 0.15 -9.88
N LEU A 77 -15.10 -0.71 -9.32
CA LEU A 77 -15.06 -1.03 -7.90
C LEU A 77 -14.19 0.01 -7.16
N ILE A 78 -14.61 1.28 -7.23
CA ILE A 78 -13.81 2.43 -6.76
C ILE A 78 -13.57 2.37 -5.25
N GLU A 79 -14.58 2.01 -4.47
CA GLU A 79 -14.50 1.95 -3.01
C GLU A 79 -13.53 0.85 -2.53
N ASP A 80 -13.55 -0.31 -3.18
CA ASP A 80 -12.59 -1.38 -2.95
C ASP A 80 -11.16 -0.92 -3.32
N ALA A 81 -11.03 -0.18 -4.41
CA ALA A 81 -9.75 0.39 -4.83
C ALA A 81 -9.22 1.39 -3.80
N GLU A 82 -10.09 2.19 -3.19
CA GLU A 82 -9.74 3.11 -2.11
C GLU A 82 -9.32 2.41 -0.82
N ALA A 83 -9.97 1.30 -0.46
CA ALA A 83 -9.53 0.47 0.65
C ALA A 83 -8.10 -0.06 0.40
N LEU A 84 -7.78 -0.45 -0.83
CA LEU A 84 -6.42 -0.84 -1.22
C LEU A 84 -5.44 0.34 -1.28
N LEU A 85 -5.90 1.53 -1.63
CA LEU A 85 -5.08 2.75 -1.60
C LEU A 85 -4.52 3.01 -0.20
N ARG A 86 -5.32 2.79 0.85
CA ARG A 86 -4.85 2.83 2.24
C ARG A 86 -3.74 1.81 2.50
N VAL A 87 -3.87 0.58 2.01
CA VAL A 87 -2.84 -0.46 2.16
C VAL A 87 -1.53 -0.04 1.48
N LEU A 88 -1.62 0.58 0.29
CA LEU A 88 -0.46 1.11 -0.42
C LEU A 88 0.19 2.27 0.32
N MET A 89 -0.62 3.15 0.91
CA MET A 89 -0.16 4.23 1.78
C MET A 89 0.61 3.68 2.98
N GLU A 90 0.03 2.75 3.75
CA GLU A 90 0.69 2.09 4.89
C GLU A 90 2.02 1.43 4.50
N THR A 91 2.06 0.79 3.32
CA THR A 91 3.28 0.18 2.77
C THR A 91 4.35 1.24 2.46
N THR A 92 3.96 2.35 1.85
CA THR A 92 4.86 3.47 1.53
C THR A 92 5.45 4.12 2.79
N ILE A 93 4.64 4.25 3.85
CA ILE A 93 5.06 4.79 5.14
C ILE A 93 6.01 3.80 5.84
N ALA A 94 5.74 2.50 5.79
CA ALA A 94 6.65 1.49 6.32
C ALA A 94 8.03 1.55 5.65
N VAL A 95 8.09 1.71 4.33
CA VAL A 95 9.33 1.97 3.58
C VAL A 95 10.01 3.23 4.13
N ALA A 96 9.29 4.34 4.23
CA ALA A 96 9.85 5.61 4.72
C ALA A 96 10.41 5.49 6.14
N PHE A 97 9.76 4.74 7.03
CA PHE A 97 10.21 4.47 8.39
C PHE A 97 11.46 3.61 8.43
N ILE A 98 11.45 2.44 7.76
CA ILE A 98 12.58 1.51 7.83
C ILE A 98 13.85 2.16 7.27
N LEU A 99 13.73 2.97 6.21
CA LEU A 99 14.88 3.61 5.59
C LEU A 99 15.46 4.82 6.38
N GLN A 100 14.90 5.17 7.53
CA GLN A 100 15.47 6.18 8.43
C GLN A 100 16.79 5.70 9.07
N LYS A 101 17.34 6.52 9.98
CA LYS A 101 18.53 6.16 10.77
C LYS A 101 18.32 4.81 11.48
N LYS A 102 19.37 3.98 11.49
CA LYS A 102 19.38 2.62 12.03
C LYS A 102 18.39 1.67 11.34
N PRO A 103 18.50 1.49 10.00
CA PRO A 103 17.49 0.78 9.22
C PRO A 103 17.32 -0.69 9.62
N ARG A 104 18.40 -1.36 10.05
CA ARG A 104 18.35 -2.73 10.56
C ARG A 104 17.52 -2.87 11.82
N GLU A 105 17.67 -1.95 12.79
CA GLU A 105 16.84 -1.93 14.00
C GLU A 105 15.37 -1.72 13.63
N ARG A 106 15.09 -0.77 12.73
CA ARG A 106 13.71 -0.46 12.31
C ARG A 106 13.05 -1.59 11.52
N ALA A 107 13.79 -2.28 10.66
CA ALA A 107 13.32 -3.49 10.00
C ALA A 107 12.95 -4.57 11.04
N ARG A 108 13.76 -4.76 12.08
CA ARG A 108 13.44 -5.68 13.19
C ARG A 108 12.18 -5.27 13.96
N ILE A 109 12.02 -3.98 14.28
CA ILE A 109 10.80 -3.48 14.94
C ILE A 109 9.58 -3.75 14.06
N TYR A 110 9.68 -3.48 12.75
CA TYR A 110 8.62 -3.74 11.78
C TYR A 110 8.20 -5.22 11.79
N HIS A 111 9.15 -6.15 11.64
CA HIS A 111 8.86 -7.59 11.65
C HIS A 111 8.35 -8.08 13.00
N ALA A 112 8.94 -7.62 14.12
CA ALA A 112 8.49 -7.96 15.46
C ALA A 112 7.03 -7.54 15.68
N HIS A 113 6.66 -6.33 15.24
CA HIS A 113 5.30 -5.84 15.31
C HIS A 113 4.32 -6.70 14.50
N THR A 114 4.68 -7.09 13.27
CA THR A 114 3.86 -7.99 12.46
C THR A 114 3.59 -9.31 13.18
N VAL A 115 4.61 -9.89 13.81
CA VAL A 115 4.45 -11.13 14.60
C VAL A 115 3.58 -10.91 15.83
N VAL A 116 3.68 -9.77 16.51
CA VAL A 116 2.77 -9.42 17.62
C VAL A 116 1.32 -9.39 17.17
N GLN A 117 1.02 -8.82 16.00
CA GLN A 117 -0.35 -8.81 15.45
C GLN A 117 -0.84 -10.23 15.16
N SER A 118 0.02 -11.10 14.60
CA SER A 118 -0.31 -12.52 14.42
C SER A 118 -0.60 -13.22 15.74
N ILE A 119 0.17 -12.95 16.80
CA ILE A 119 -0.08 -13.53 18.13
C ILE A 119 -1.43 -13.05 18.70
N LYS A 120 -1.76 -11.76 18.56
CA LYS A 120 -3.07 -11.23 18.97
C LYS A 120 -4.21 -11.95 18.25
N MET A 121 -4.15 -12.02 16.91
CA MET A 121 -5.13 -12.74 16.09
C MET A 121 -5.27 -14.22 16.50
N LEU A 122 -4.16 -14.92 16.75
CA LEU A 122 -4.21 -16.33 17.18
C LEU A 122 -4.84 -16.49 18.57
N ASN A 123 -4.60 -15.55 19.48
CA ASN A 123 -5.24 -15.55 20.80
C ASN A 123 -6.74 -15.27 20.69
N ASP A 124 -7.15 -14.34 19.82
CA ASP A 124 -8.57 -14.05 19.56
C ASP A 124 -9.26 -15.29 18.98
N TRP A 125 -8.67 -15.92 17.95
CA TRP A 125 -9.19 -17.15 17.35
C TRP A 125 -9.34 -18.29 18.34
N LYS A 126 -8.41 -18.43 19.30
CA LYS A 126 -8.49 -19.43 20.37
C LYS A 126 -9.73 -19.24 21.26
N ASN A 127 -10.21 -18.01 21.39
CA ASN A 127 -11.35 -17.62 22.21
C ASN A 127 -12.67 -17.51 21.41
N THR A 128 -12.60 -17.47 20.08
CA THR A 128 -13.79 -17.38 19.20
C THR A 128 -14.36 -18.77 18.87
N PRO A 129 -15.65 -19.05 19.17
CA PRO A 129 -16.34 -20.24 18.69
C PRO A 129 -16.22 -20.42 17.17
N GLY A 130 -15.99 -21.64 16.70
CA GLY A 130 -15.75 -21.94 15.27
C GLY A 130 -14.32 -21.74 14.79
N LEU A 131 -13.54 -20.82 15.38
CA LEU A 131 -12.14 -20.56 15.01
C LEU A 131 -11.12 -21.22 15.95
N LYS A 132 -11.54 -21.68 17.13
CA LYS A 132 -10.64 -22.28 18.14
C LYS A 132 -9.71 -23.37 17.61
N ARG A 133 -10.18 -24.21 16.68
CA ARG A 133 -9.38 -25.29 16.08
C ARG A 133 -8.34 -24.80 15.07
N LYS A 134 -8.46 -23.56 14.58
CA LYS A 134 -7.50 -22.91 13.66
C LYS A 134 -6.29 -22.35 14.40
N ALA A 135 -6.40 -22.02 15.69
CA ALA A 135 -5.31 -21.50 16.52
C ALA A 135 -4.65 -22.62 17.35
N THR A 136 -3.77 -23.40 16.71
CA THR A 136 -3.08 -24.51 17.40
C THR A 136 -2.02 -24.01 18.40
N LYS A 137 -1.75 -24.78 19.46
CA LYS A 137 -0.65 -24.50 20.41
C LYS A 137 0.71 -24.41 19.69
N LYS A 138 0.91 -25.20 18.63
CA LYS A 138 2.12 -25.18 17.81
C LYS A 138 2.32 -23.81 17.14
N MET A 139 1.29 -23.29 16.47
CA MET A 139 1.34 -21.98 15.81
C MET A 139 1.64 -20.84 16.79
N ILE A 140 1.00 -20.85 17.97
CA ILE A 140 1.26 -19.84 19.01
C ILE A 140 2.72 -19.92 19.48
N ARG A 141 3.26 -21.13 19.69
CA ARG A 141 4.67 -21.33 20.08
C ARG A 141 5.64 -20.83 18.99
N GLU A 142 5.37 -21.16 17.73
CA GLU A 142 6.17 -20.72 16.59
C GLU A 142 6.18 -19.19 16.44
N ALA A 143 5.01 -18.55 16.60
CA ALA A 143 4.91 -17.10 16.59
C ALA A 143 5.69 -16.44 17.75
N ASN A 144 5.62 -17.00 18.97
CA ASN A 144 6.41 -16.50 20.10
C ASN A 144 7.93 -16.68 19.87
N ASN A 145 8.36 -17.81 19.30
CA ASN A 145 9.76 -18.03 18.96
C ASN A 145 10.25 -17.03 17.89
N ALA A 146 9.43 -16.77 16.87
CA ALA A 146 9.72 -15.76 15.85
C ALA A 146 9.82 -14.36 16.46
N LEU A 147 8.91 -13.99 17.37
CA LEU A 147 8.97 -12.71 18.07
C LEU A 147 10.26 -12.57 18.88
N ALA A 148 10.65 -13.60 19.64
CA ALA A 148 11.89 -13.60 20.41
C ALA A 148 13.13 -13.43 19.49
N SER A 149 13.12 -14.07 18.32
CA SER A 149 14.17 -13.91 17.31
C SER A 149 14.27 -12.47 16.79
N TRP A 150 13.15 -11.84 16.45
CA TRP A 150 13.13 -10.45 15.96
C TRP A 150 13.47 -9.43 17.04
N ALA A 151 13.07 -9.70 18.29
CA ALA A 151 13.39 -8.86 19.43
C ALA A 151 14.88 -8.92 19.81
N LYS A 152 15.59 -9.98 19.42
CA LYS A 152 17.03 -10.14 19.72
C LYS A 152 17.85 -9.01 19.11
N GLY A 153 18.43 -8.18 19.97
CA GLY A 153 19.25 -7.03 19.58
C GLY A 153 18.45 -5.77 19.24
N LEU A 154 17.18 -5.69 19.65
CA LEU A 154 16.50 -4.41 19.82
C LEU A 154 16.91 -3.77 21.16
N PRO A 155 16.95 -2.42 21.27
CA PRO A 155 17.20 -1.74 22.53
C PRO A 155 16.21 -2.17 23.64
N PRO A 156 16.63 -2.23 24.91
CA PRO A 156 15.72 -2.45 26.04
C PRO A 156 14.57 -1.43 26.04
N GLY A 157 13.35 -1.89 26.32
CA GLY A 157 12.16 -1.03 26.33
C GLY A 157 11.59 -0.68 24.94
N THR A 158 12.14 -1.27 23.85
CA THR A 158 11.56 -1.08 22.51
C THR A 158 10.12 -1.59 22.47
N ASP A 159 9.19 -0.69 22.16
CA ASP A 159 7.77 -1.02 22.05
C ASP A 159 7.43 -1.56 20.65
N VAL A 160 7.06 -2.83 20.62
CA VAL A 160 6.59 -3.54 19.42
C VAL A 160 5.08 -3.81 19.46
N LYS A 161 4.38 -3.40 20.52
CA LYS A 161 2.98 -3.78 20.78
C LYS A 161 1.94 -2.82 20.19
N HIS A 162 2.26 -1.53 20.11
CA HIS A 162 1.33 -0.50 19.63
C HIS A 162 1.33 -0.38 18.10
N HIS A 163 2.40 0.16 17.52
CA HIS A 163 2.59 0.28 16.07
C HIS A 163 4.05 0.03 15.72
N TRP A 164 4.34 -0.46 14.52
CA TRP A 164 5.71 -0.74 14.07
C TRP A 164 6.63 0.50 14.08
N SER A 165 6.06 1.71 14.15
CA SER A 165 6.83 2.94 14.26
C SER A 165 7.21 3.33 15.70
N GLY A 166 6.81 2.53 16.71
CA GLY A 166 6.91 2.89 18.12
C GLY A 166 5.99 4.05 18.53
N LYS A 167 4.93 4.31 17.75
CA LYS A 167 3.92 5.33 18.04
C LYS A 167 2.61 4.66 18.47
N PRO A 168 1.71 5.38 19.17
CA PRO A 168 0.44 4.80 19.62
C PRO A 168 -0.46 4.34 18.47
N ASN A 169 -0.42 5.02 17.32
CA ASN A 169 -1.27 4.74 16.16
C ASN A 169 -0.60 5.18 14.84
N LEU A 170 -1.26 4.87 13.72
CA LEU A 170 -0.78 5.22 12.37
C LEU A 170 -0.73 6.73 12.13
N GLN A 171 -1.66 7.51 12.69
CA GLN A 171 -1.68 8.97 12.56
C GLN A 171 -0.40 9.59 13.13
N ASP A 172 0.01 9.16 14.31
CA ASP A 172 1.21 9.65 14.98
C ASP A 172 2.48 9.18 14.26
N ALA A 173 2.46 7.99 13.66
CA ALA A 173 3.52 7.51 12.78
C ALA A 173 3.68 8.42 11.56
N LEU A 174 2.57 8.79 10.93
CA LEU A 174 2.52 9.66 9.75
C LEU A 174 2.97 11.08 10.06
N LYS A 175 2.49 11.68 11.16
CA LYS A 175 2.96 12.99 11.63
C LYS A 175 4.47 13.01 11.83
N ALA A 176 5.02 11.97 12.47
CA ALA A 176 6.47 11.85 12.68
C ALA A 176 7.28 11.72 11.37
N LEU A 177 6.62 11.31 10.28
CA LEU A 177 7.21 11.19 8.94
C LEU A 177 6.87 12.37 8.03
N ARG A 178 6.25 13.45 8.56
CA ARG A 178 5.76 14.61 7.78
C ARG A 178 4.76 14.22 6.68
N GLY A 179 3.96 13.19 6.95
CA GLY A 179 2.86 12.72 6.09
C GLY A 179 1.48 13.09 6.63
N ASP A 180 1.39 14.11 7.47
CA ASP A 180 0.14 14.61 8.07
C ASP A 180 -0.89 15.00 7.01
N VAL A 181 -0.46 15.67 5.94
CA VAL A 181 -1.33 16.00 4.80
C VAL A 181 -1.83 14.73 4.10
N ILE A 182 -0.96 13.74 3.89
CA ILE A 182 -1.32 12.45 3.26
C ILE A 182 -2.32 11.69 4.14
N TYR A 183 -2.14 11.69 5.46
CA TYR A 183 -3.10 11.10 6.39
C TYR A 183 -4.45 11.82 6.34
N ALA A 184 -4.44 13.15 6.41
CA ALA A 184 -5.67 13.93 6.44
C ALA A 184 -6.47 13.82 5.13
N THR A 185 -5.78 13.67 3.99
CA THR A 185 -6.40 13.60 2.67
C THR A 185 -6.79 12.18 2.26
N LEU A 186 -5.87 11.21 2.34
CA LEU A 186 -6.16 9.85 1.89
C LEU A 186 -6.89 9.06 2.97
N TYR A 187 -6.31 8.96 4.17
CA TYR A 187 -6.86 8.06 5.19
C TYR A 187 -8.27 8.46 5.63
N ARG A 188 -8.52 9.76 5.90
CA ARG A 188 -9.85 10.21 6.33
C ARG A 188 -10.90 10.04 5.24
N PHE A 189 -10.57 10.38 4.00
CA PHE A 189 -11.48 10.28 2.86
C PHE A 189 -11.84 8.81 2.57
N THR A 190 -10.86 7.93 2.47
CA THR A 190 -11.13 6.50 2.20
C THR A 190 -11.81 5.81 3.39
N SER A 191 -11.60 6.30 4.62
CA SER A 191 -12.20 5.70 5.81
C SER A 191 -13.68 5.97 5.93
N SER A 192 -14.21 7.08 5.39
CA SER A 192 -15.67 7.31 5.37
C SER A 192 -16.37 6.39 4.36
N ILE A 193 -15.71 6.13 3.23
CA ILE A 193 -16.24 5.31 2.12
C ILE A 193 -16.31 3.84 2.53
N SER A 194 -15.27 3.31 3.18
CA SER A 194 -15.24 1.92 3.68
C SER A 194 -16.31 1.56 4.75
N HIS A 195 -17.10 2.53 5.22
CA HIS A 195 -18.14 2.32 6.23
C HIS A 195 -19.56 2.46 5.69
N ALA A 196 -19.78 2.39 4.37
CA ALA A 196 -21.08 2.56 3.72
C ALA A 196 -21.81 3.85 4.16
N SER A 197 -21.05 4.84 4.60
CA SER A 197 -21.55 6.16 5.03
C SER A 197 -21.82 7.06 3.82
N ASP A 198 -21.54 6.55 2.63
CA ASP A 198 -21.45 7.18 1.32
C ASP A 198 -22.55 6.68 0.38
N PHE A 199 -23.69 6.22 0.90
CA PHE A 199 -24.89 5.95 0.09
C PHE A 199 -25.20 7.10 -0.90
N GLY A 200 -24.86 8.34 -0.52
CA GLY A 200 -24.93 9.55 -1.37
C GLY A 200 -23.98 9.62 -2.57
N ALA A 201 -23.02 8.70 -2.69
CA ALA A 201 -22.13 8.58 -3.84
C ALA A 201 -22.68 7.63 -4.92
N HIS A 202 -23.80 6.95 -4.65
CA HIS A 202 -24.49 6.07 -5.62
C HIS A 202 -25.70 6.73 -6.27
N PHE A 203 -25.93 8.02 -6.02
CA PHE A 203 -26.96 8.77 -6.70
C PHE A 203 -26.58 10.23 -6.87
N GLU A 204 -26.95 10.79 -8.00
CA GLU A 204 -26.97 12.23 -8.21
C GLU A 204 -28.42 12.72 -8.25
N ILE A 205 -28.66 13.93 -7.77
CA ILE A 205 -29.94 14.61 -7.96
C ILE A 205 -29.75 15.53 -9.15
N GLU A 206 -30.44 15.23 -10.25
CA GLU A 206 -30.34 16.04 -11.46
C GLU A 206 -30.83 17.47 -11.14
N PRO A 207 -29.99 18.51 -11.28
CA PRO A 207 -30.33 19.85 -10.79
C PRO A 207 -31.54 20.49 -11.48
N ALA A 208 -31.85 20.05 -12.70
CA ALA A 208 -32.94 20.61 -13.50
C ALA A 208 -34.31 19.99 -13.19
N SER A 209 -34.36 18.67 -12.99
CA SER A 209 -35.60 17.92 -12.75
C SER A 209 -35.84 17.64 -11.26
N GLY A 210 -34.78 17.60 -10.45
CA GLY A 210 -34.82 17.11 -9.08
C GLY A 210 -34.90 15.59 -8.98
N ASP A 211 -34.78 14.87 -10.10
CA ASP A 211 -34.88 13.43 -10.13
C ASP A 211 -33.63 12.76 -9.53
N LEU A 212 -33.85 11.67 -8.81
CA LEU A 212 -32.81 10.83 -8.25
C LEU A 212 -32.29 9.88 -9.34
N ILE A 213 -31.08 10.11 -9.82
CA ILE A 213 -30.41 9.25 -10.78
C ILE A 213 -29.50 8.31 -10.00
N TRP A 214 -29.80 7.01 -10.05
CA TRP A 214 -28.92 6.00 -9.45
C TRP A 214 -27.67 5.80 -10.32
N GLU A 215 -26.51 6.11 -9.76
CA GLU A 215 -25.22 5.88 -10.37
C GLU A 215 -24.76 4.46 -10.06
N ILE A 216 -25.23 3.51 -10.87
CA ILE A 216 -24.83 2.10 -10.80
C ILE A 216 -23.56 1.87 -11.63
N GLU A 217 -23.16 2.84 -12.46
CA GLU A 217 -22.10 2.70 -13.45
C GLU A 217 -20.75 3.28 -12.97
N PRO A 218 -19.62 2.68 -13.40
CA PRO A 218 -18.30 3.28 -13.22
C PRO A 218 -18.20 4.64 -13.93
N LEU A 219 -18.09 5.74 -13.19
CA LEU A 219 -17.73 7.02 -13.79
C LEU A 219 -16.20 7.12 -13.93
N ALA A 220 -15.73 7.52 -15.13
CA ALA A 220 -14.31 7.82 -15.38
C ALA A 220 -13.74 8.87 -14.39
N ARG A 221 -14.60 9.75 -13.88
CA ARG A 221 -14.28 10.75 -12.85
C ARG A 221 -13.82 10.12 -11.52
N GLY A 222 -14.37 8.96 -11.15
CA GLY A 222 -14.00 8.20 -9.95
C GLY A 222 -12.67 7.46 -10.07
N PHE A 223 -12.21 7.16 -11.30
CA PHE A 223 -10.93 6.49 -11.54
C PHE A 223 -9.73 7.37 -11.17
N GLU A 224 -9.80 8.67 -11.48
CA GLU A 224 -8.64 9.56 -11.46
C GLU A 224 -8.00 9.71 -10.09
N ALA A 225 -8.80 9.96 -9.06
CA ALA A 225 -8.32 10.23 -7.72
C ALA A 225 -7.55 9.04 -7.10
N PRO A 226 -8.13 7.82 -6.97
CA PRO A 226 -7.43 6.68 -6.39
C PRO A 226 -6.26 6.22 -7.26
N SER A 227 -6.42 6.22 -8.59
CA SER A 227 -5.38 5.83 -9.52
C SER A 227 -4.18 6.78 -9.47
N TYR A 228 -4.42 8.09 -9.39
CA TYR A 228 -3.38 9.10 -9.23
C TYR A 228 -2.64 8.96 -7.90
N ALA A 229 -3.39 8.89 -6.79
CA ALA A 229 -2.82 8.73 -5.46
C ALA A 229 -1.98 7.45 -5.37
N ALA A 230 -2.45 6.35 -5.96
CA ALA A 230 -1.75 5.08 -5.97
C ALA A 230 -0.41 5.20 -6.72
N ARG A 231 -0.39 5.86 -7.90
CA ARG A 231 0.86 6.12 -8.64
C ARG A 231 1.85 6.93 -7.80
N ALA A 232 1.39 8.00 -7.17
CA ALA A 232 2.24 8.85 -6.35
C ALA A 232 2.84 8.11 -5.14
N LEU A 233 2.06 7.24 -4.49
CA LEU A 233 2.54 6.43 -3.36
C LEU A 233 3.55 5.37 -3.80
N LEU A 234 3.24 4.63 -4.87
CA LEU A 234 4.15 3.62 -5.42
C LEU A 234 5.46 4.28 -5.87
N TRP A 235 5.39 5.42 -6.57
CA TRP A 235 6.55 6.21 -6.94
C TRP A 235 7.42 6.57 -5.74
N ASN A 236 6.80 7.11 -4.70
CA ASN A 236 7.50 7.54 -3.49
C ASN A 236 8.19 6.37 -2.79
N ALA A 237 7.55 5.19 -2.75
CA ALA A 237 8.16 3.99 -2.21
C ALA A 237 9.37 3.56 -3.07
N ALA A 238 9.18 3.41 -4.38
CA ALA A 238 10.22 2.97 -5.31
C ALA A 238 11.43 3.91 -5.32
N SER A 239 11.20 5.23 -5.39
CA SER A 239 12.27 6.22 -5.42
C SER A 239 13.09 6.25 -4.12
N ARG A 240 12.45 6.12 -2.96
CA ARG A 240 13.17 6.06 -1.66
C ARG A 240 14.04 4.82 -1.55
N ILE A 241 13.51 3.67 -1.99
CA ILE A 241 14.25 2.42 -2.03
C ILE A 241 15.45 2.57 -2.97
N ASP A 242 15.23 3.09 -4.17
CA ASP A 242 16.28 3.29 -5.16
C ASP A 242 17.38 4.25 -4.68
N GLN A 243 17.01 5.40 -4.11
CA GLN A 243 17.98 6.36 -3.55
C GLN A 243 18.85 5.73 -2.47
N ARG A 244 18.27 4.86 -1.63
CA ARG A 244 19.01 4.22 -0.54
C ARG A 244 19.89 3.09 -1.05
N LEU A 245 19.33 2.22 -1.88
CA LEU A 245 19.93 0.94 -2.28
C LEU A 245 20.75 1.05 -3.57
N GLY A 246 20.49 2.04 -4.41
CA GLY A 246 21.16 2.27 -5.69
C GLY A 246 20.80 1.19 -6.73
N LEU A 247 19.51 0.85 -6.85
CA LEU A 247 19.05 -0.25 -7.70
C LEU A 247 18.88 0.15 -9.18
N GLY A 248 19.02 1.44 -9.49
CA GLY A 248 18.86 1.96 -10.84
C GLY A 248 17.40 2.09 -11.27
N PHE A 249 16.44 1.99 -10.35
CA PHE A 249 15.03 2.12 -10.69
C PHE A 249 14.73 3.49 -11.28
N SER A 250 15.47 4.54 -10.90
CA SER A 250 15.33 5.88 -11.46
C SER A 250 15.34 5.93 -12.99
N ALA A 251 15.98 4.99 -13.69
CA ALA A 251 15.90 4.92 -15.16
C ALA A 251 14.58 4.34 -15.68
N VAL A 252 14.01 3.36 -14.96
CA VAL A 252 12.74 2.69 -15.29
C VAL A 252 11.55 3.53 -14.87
N VAL A 253 11.57 4.06 -13.64
CA VAL A 253 10.49 4.89 -13.13
C VAL A 253 10.65 6.32 -13.62
N GLY A 254 11.86 6.90 -13.65
CA GLY A 254 12.17 8.32 -13.95
C GLY A 254 11.22 9.05 -14.91
N PRO A 255 11.00 8.53 -16.13
CA PRO A 255 10.13 9.14 -17.14
C PRO A 255 8.65 9.27 -16.75
N HIS A 256 8.21 8.54 -15.74
CA HIS A 256 6.81 8.43 -15.30
C HIS A 256 6.55 9.17 -13.99
N LYS A 257 7.52 9.97 -13.52
CA LYS A 257 7.32 10.87 -12.38
C LYS A 257 6.26 11.89 -12.76
N LEU A 258 5.11 11.84 -12.09
CA LEU A 258 4.10 12.89 -12.25
C LEU A 258 4.69 14.21 -11.73
N THR A 259 4.88 15.16 -12.63
CA THR A 259 5.20 16.54 -12.26
C THR A 259 3.93 17.26 -11.87
N ARG A 260 4.05 18.33 -11.08
CA ARG A 260 2.91 19.20 -10.76
C ARG A 260 2.20 19.71 -12.03
N ALA A 261 2.95 19.96 -13.10
CA ALA A 261 2.41 20.37 -14.38
C ALA A 261 1.60 19.26 -15.07
N ASP A 262 1.97 18.00 -14.91
CA ASP A 262 1.20 16.86 -15.44
C ASP A 262 -0.14 16.70 -14.72
N VAL A 263 -0.16 16.98 -13.40
CA VAL A 263 -1.39 17.00 -12.59
C VAL A 263 -2.33 18.09 -13.06
N GLU A 264 -1.81 19.30 -13.26
CA GLU A 264 -2.59 20.47 -13.67
C GLU A 264 -3.10 20.37 -15.12
N LYS A 265 -2.44 19.55 -15.97
CA LYS A 265 -2.89 19.28 -17.35
C LYS A 265 -3.95 18.18 -17.46
N GLY A 266 -3.99 17.22 -16.54
CA GLY A 266 -4.97 16.13 -16.54
C GLY A 266 -6.32 16.47 -15.91
N LEU A 267 -6.41 17.60 -15.19
CA LEU A 267 -7.62 18.12 -14.55
C LEU A 267 -8.40 19.13 -15.42
N LYS A 268 -8.03 19.28 -16.70
CA LYS A 268 -8.74 20.08 -17.70
C LYS A 268 -9.43 19.16 -18.69
#